data_AF-A0A6M3XT45-F1
#
_entry.id   AF-A0A6M3XT45-F1
#
_cell.length_a   1.000
_cell.length_b   1.000
_cell.length_c   1.000
_cell.angle_alpha   90.00
_cell.angle_beta   90.00
_cell.angle_gamma   90.00
#
_symmetry.space_group_name_H-M   'P 1'
#
loop_
_entity.id
_entity.type
_entity.pdbx_description
1 polymer ?
#
loop_
_entity_poly.entity_id
_entity_poly.type
_entity_poly.pdbx_seq_one_letter_code
_entity_poly.pdbx_strand_id
1 'polypeptide(L)'
;MKIYFVERISDGLIHGSQACLNPPIDDNLRSREVAAEIHGGSPDDWQGRVIEIEPIPSQYIESIKADGKGGYLVNQKPVPPPPPPSIKEQLAATDAGMIRTIEDILTALVVKKLILKTDIPQAVLDKISAREALRSQLK
;
A
#
# COMPACT_ATOMS: atom_id res chain seq x y z
N MET A 1 3.46 15.44 8.12
CA MET A 1 2.14 15.00 7.62
C MET A 1 1.07 15.78 8.36
N LYS A 2 0.06 16.32 7.68
CA LYS A 2 -1.07 17.00 8.33
C LYS A 2 -2.25 16.05 8.46
N ILE A 3 -2.86 16.03 9.64
CA ILE A 3 -4.09 15.27 9.91
C ILE A 3 -5.18 16.24 10.28
N TYR A 4 -6.33 16.08 9.63
CA TYR A 4 -7.52 16.90 9.82
C TYR A 4 -8.56 16.05 10.57
N PHE A 5 -9.14 16.57 11.64
CA PHE A 5 -10.24 15.87 12.30
C PHE A 5 -11.21 16.87 12.91
N VAL A 6 -12.39 16.39 13.24
CA VAL A 6 -13.40 17.16 13.96
C VAL A 6 -13.46 16.66 15.40
N GLU A 7 -13.51 17.62 16.31
CA GLU A 7 -13.63 17.38 17.74
C GLU A 7 -14.88 18.07 18.25
N ARG A 8 -15.63 17.38 19.11
CA ARG A 8 -16.75 17.99 19.82
C ARG A 8 -16.25 18.74 21.05
N ILE A 9 -16.56 20.03 21.15
CA ILE A 9 -16.11 20.94 22.20
C ILE A 9 -16.59 20.48 23.58
N SER A 10 -17.79 19.90 23.67
CA SER A 10 -18.43 19.56 24.95
C SER A 10 -17.81 18.36 25.66
N ASP A 11 -17.29 17.36 24.92
CA ASP A 11 -16.83 16.09 25.49
C ASP A 11 -15.48 15.61 24.94
N GLY A 12 -14.85 16.36 24.01
CA GLY A 12 -13.57 16.01 23.42
C GLY A 12 -13.63 14.78 22.51
N LEU A 13 -14.83 14.39 22.06
CA LEU A 13 -14.98 13.24 21.16
C LEU A 13 -14.36 13.56 19.80
N ILE A 14 -13.36 12.77 19.39
CA ILE A 14 -12.65 12.90 18.12
C ILE A 14 -13.26 11.94 17.10
N HIS A 15 -13.68 12.45 15.95
CA HIS A 15 -14.03 11.62 14.79
C HIS A 15 -13.06 11.88 13.64
N GLY A 16 -12.37 10.82 13.22
CA GLY A 16 -11.21 10.93 12.33
C GLY A 16 -11.59 11.22 10.88
N SER A 17 -10.87 12.15 10.26
CA SER A 17 -10.84 12.34 8.81
C SER A 17 -9.41 12.15 8.29
N GLN A 18 -9.33 11.33 7.26
CA GLN A 18 -8.26 11.03 6.31
C GLN A 18 -6.88 11.72 6.42
N ALA A 19 -5.82 10.90 6.32
CA ALA A 19 -4.47 11.32 5.96
C ALA A 19 -4.43 11.67 4.46
N CYS A 20 -4.57 12.95 4.11
CA CYS A 20 -4.57 13.40 2.72
C CYS A 20 -3.50 14.47 2.46
N LEU A 21 -2.89 14.41 1.27
CA LEU A 21 -2.02 15.43 0.70
C LEU A 21 -2.77 16.73 0.31
N ASN A 22 -4.11 16.72 0.34
CA ASN A 22 -4.98 17.88 0.09
C ASN A 22 -6.00 18.03 1.25
N PRO A 23 -6.22 19.24 1.79
CA PRO A 23 -7.22 19.47 2.84
C PRO A 23 -8.64 19.15 2.33
N PRO A 24 -9.55 18.63 3.18
CA PRO A 24 -10.93 18.41 2.78
C PRO A 24 -11.70 19.73 2.75
N ILE A 25 -12.05 20.15 1.53
CA ILE A 25 -13.25 20.88 1.10
C ILE A 25 -13.80 21.95 2.09
N ASP A 26 -13.53 23.23 1.78
CA ASP A 26 -14.02 24.45 2.46
C ASP A 26 -14.14 24.33 4.00
N ASP A 27 -13.00 24.58 4.65
CA ASP A 27 -12.60 24.27 6.04
C ASP A 27 -13.66 24.33 7.16
N ASN A 28 -14.73 25.12 7.01
CA ASN A 28 -15.70 25.34 8.09
C ASN A 28 -17.13 24.88 7.79
N LEU A 29 -17.57 24.84 6.53
CA LEU A 29 -18.98 24.55 6.23
C LEU A 29 -19.26 23.04 6.23
N ARG A 30 -18.37 22.23 5.64
CA ARG A 30 -18.60 20.78 5.50
C ARG A 30 -18.18 19.95 6.72
N SER A 31 -17.17 20.38 7.47
CA SER A 31 -16.70 19.68 8.67
C SER A 31 -17.78 19.63 9.77
N ARG A 32 -18.48 20.76 9.96
CA ARG A 32 -19.60 20.89 10.91
C ARG A 32 -20.83 20.09 10.49
N GLU A 33 -21.15 20.06 9.19
CA GLU A 33 -22.25 19.27 8.64
C GLU A 33 -22.03 17.76 8.81
N VAL A 34 -20.83 17.27 8.45
CA VAL A 34 -20.46 15.85 8.61
C VAL A 34 -20.50 15.43 10.08
N ALA A 35 -20.04 16.28 11.00
CA ALA A 35 -20.05 15.96 12.42
C ALA A 35 -21.47 15.91 13.01
N ALA A 36 -22.35 16.83 12.59
CA ALA A 36 -23.76 16.84 12.97
C ALA A 36 -24.49 15.57 12.49
N GLU A 37 -24.15 15.06 11.30
CA GLU A 37 -24.72 13.83 10.73
C GLU A 37 -24.29 12.56 11.50
N ILE A 38 -23.00 12.44 11.87
CA ILE A 38 -22.45 11.18 12.41
C ILE A 38 -22.81 10.96 13.89
N HIS A 39 -22.76 12.01 14.73
CA HIS A 39 -22.86 11.84 16.20
C HIS A 39 -24.02 12.59 16.85
N GLY A 40 -24.73 13.44 16.11
CA GLY A 40 -25.75 14.33 16.65
C GLY A 40 -25.18 15.43 17.55
N GLY A 41 -25.67 16.66 17.39
CA GLY A 41 -25.22 17.82 18.16
C GLY A 41 -25.44 19.11 17.38
N SER A 42 -25.30 20.26 18.05
CA SER A 42 -25.32 21.54 17.34
C SER A 42 -24.07 21.66 16.46
N PRO A 43 -24.15 22.18 15.22
CA PRO A 43 -22.96 22.51 14.42
C PRO A 43 -21.95 23.40 15.16
N ASP A 44 -22.40 24.19 16.14
CA ASP A 44 -21.55 25.04 16.97
C ASP A 44 -20.81 24.28 18.09
N ASP A 45 -21.22 23.05 18.40
CA ASP A 45 -20.52 22.18 19.36
C ASP A 45 -19.29 21.50 18.73
N TRP A 46 -19.02 21.71 17.44
CA TRP A 46 -17.95 21.03 16.70
C TRP A 46 -16.89 22.01 16.20
N GLN A 47 -15.63 21.59 16.34
CA GLN A 47 -14.47 22.35 15.86
C GLN A 47 -13.58 21.48 14.98
N GLY A 48 -13.23 21.99 13.80
CA GLY A 48 -12.19 21.42 12.96
C GLY A 48 -10.81 21.68 13.56
N ARG A 49 -9.96 20.66 13.57
CA ARG A 49 -8.60 20.69 14.12
C ARG A 49 -7.61 20.14 13.11
N VAL A 50 -6.43 20.75 13.11
CA VAL A 50 -5.29 20.31 12.29
C VAL A 50 -4.14 20.05 13.22
N ILE A 51 -3.56 18.86 13.13
CA ILE A 51 -2.29 18.54 13.79
C ILE A 51 -1.25 18.29 12.70
N GLU A 52 -0.11 18.92 12.86
CA GLU A 52 1.10 18.61 12.11
C GLU A 52 1.90 17.56 12.88
N ILE A 53 2.09 16.41 12.26
CA ILE A 53 2.79 15.27 12.84
C ILE A 53 4.02 15.01 11.99
N GLU A 54 5.18 14.93 12.63
CA GLU A 54 6.38 14.39 12.01
C GLU A 54 6.22 12.85 11.94
N PRO A 55 6.08 12.26 10.73
CA PRO A 55 5.89 10.83 10.62
C PRO A 55 7.20 10.13 10.99
N ILE A 56 7.14 9.19 11.94
CA ILE A 56 8.29 8.34 12.22
C ILE A 56 8.35 7.27 11.12
N PRO A 57 9.47 7.15 10.39
CA PRO A 57 9.62 6.10 9.40
C PRO A 57 9.38 4.73 10.05
N SER A 58 8.62 3.86 9.38
CA SER A 58 8.26 2.52 9.89
C SER A 58 7.32 2.51 11.09
N GLN A 59 6.56 3.58 11.32
CA GLN A 59 5.43 3.58 12.25
C GLN A 59 4.14 4.02 11.55
N TYR A 60 3.00 3.54 12.06
CA TYR A 60 1.68 4.04 11.69
C TYR A 60 1.00 4.66 12.92
N ILE A 61 0.11 5.61 12.68
CA ILE A 61 -0.68 6.24 13.76
C ILE A 61 -1.80 5.27 14.12
N GLU A 62 -1.77 4.76 15.34
CA GLU A 62 -2.83 3.90 15.86
C GLU A 62 -3.99 4.73 16.42
N SER A 63 -3.68 5.79 17.16
CA SER A 63 -4.71 6.65 17.76
C SER A 63 -4.21 8.05 18.06
N ILE A 64 -5.15 8.99 18.08
CA ILE A 64 -4.96 10.37 18.52
C ILE A 64 -5.96 10.61 19.64
N LYS A 65 -5.51 11.15 20.77
CA LYS A 65 -6.35 11.44 21.94
C LYS A 65 -6.06 12.83 22.47
N ALA A 66 -7.07 13.53 22.98
CA ALA A 66 -6.87 14.77 23.72
C ALA A 66 -6.05 14.51 25.00
N ASP A 67 -5.12 15.40 25.34
CA ASP A 67 -4.24 15.27 26.51
C ASP A 67 -4.82 15.89 27.80
N GLY A 68 -6.00 16.52 27.71
CA GLY A 68 -6.68 17.22 28.81
C GLY A 68 -6.07 18.60 29.17
N LYS A 69 -5.03 19.04 28.47
CA LYS A 69 -4.34 20.34 28.65
C LYS A 69 -4.38 21.22 27.41
N GLY A 70 -5.21 20.85 26.42
CA GLY A 70 -5.35 21.56 25.15
C GLY A 70 -4.39 21.09 24.05
N GLY A 71 -3.69 19.98 24.27
CA GLY A 71 -2.87 19.28 23.27
C GLY A 71 -3.40 17.89 22.93
N TYR A 72 -2.63 17.15 22.14
CA TYR A 72 -2.98 15.82 21.65
C TYR A 72 -1.83 14.84 21.85
N LEU A 73 -2.17 13.63 22.29
CA LEU A 73 -1.30 12.49 22.34
C LEU A 73 -1.50 11.65 21.08
N VAL A 74 -0.44 11.54 20.27
CA VAL A 74 -0.41 10.69 19.08
C VAL A 74 0.30 9.40 19.43
N ASN A 75 -0.42 8.28 19.42
CA ASN A 75 0.16 6.96 19.62
C ASN A 75 0.57 6.39 18.25
N GLN A 76 1.88 6.30 18.02
CA GLN A 76 2.45 5.66 16.85
C GLN A 76 2.95 4.26 17.23
N LYS A 77 2.66 3.26 16.39
CA LYS A 77 3.12 1.88 16.58
C LYS A 77 4.04 1.45 15.44
N PRO A 78 5.04 0.59 15.71
CA PRO A 78 5.84 -0.02 14.65
C PRO A 78 4.95 -0.72 13.62
N VAL A 79 5.27 -0.52 12.35
CA VAL A 79 4.68 -1.33 11.28
C VAL A 79 5.06 -2.78 11.56
N PRO A 80 4.09 -3.71 11.67
CA PRO A 80 4.41 -5.11 11.90
C PRO A 80 5.31 -5.62 10.77
N PRO A 81 6.27 -6.51 11.07
CA PRO A 81 7.05 -7.13 10.02
C PRO A 81 6.10 -7.81 9.02
N PRO A 82 6.43 -7.81 7.72
CA PRO A 82 5.62 -8.51 6.74
C PRO A 82 5.49 -9.98 7.18
N PRO A 83 4.31 -10.58 6.99
CA PRO A 83 4.12 -11.99 7.30
C PRO A 83 5.15 -12.83 6.51
N PRO A 84 5.59 -13.97 7.07
CA PRO A 84 6.46 -14.88 6.32
C PRO A 84 5.81 -15.27 4.99
N PRO A 85 6.59 -15.41 3.91
CA PRO A 85 6.04 -15.74 2.59
C PRO A 85 5.30 -17.08 2.66
N SER A 86 4.12 -17.11 2.08
CA SER A 86 3.32 -18.32 1.91
C SER A 86 4.09 -19.37 1.09
N ILE A 87 3.71 -20.65 1.23
CA ILE A 87 4.28 -21.74 0.42
C ILE A 87 4.16 -21.42 -1.08
N LYS A 88 3.06 -20.78 -1.50
CA LYS A 88 2.85 -20.38 -2.90
C LYS A 88 3.87 -19.33 -3.36
N GLU A 89 4.20 -18.37 -2.52
CA GLU A 89 5.22 -17.35 -2.82
C GLU A 89 6.62 -17.94 -2.83
N GLN A 90 6.91 -18.86 -1.91
CA GLN A 90 8.18 -19.59 -1.89
C GLN A 90 8.34 -20.45 -3.15
N LEU A 91 7.30 -21.18 -3.58
CA LEU A 91 7.30 -21.93 -4.83
C LEU A 91 7.46 -21.04 -6.05
N ALA A 92 6.74 -19.90 -6.11
CA ALA A 92 6.89 -18.95 -7.20
C ALA A 92 8.32 -18.38 -7.29
N ALA A 93 8.96 -18.12 -6.14
CA ALA A 93 10.35 -17.68 -6.09
C ALA A 93 11.32 -18.77 -6.58
N THR A 94 11.09 -20.05 -6.25
CA THR A 94 11.90 -21.15 -6.77
C THR A 94 11.69 -21.38 -8.27
N ASP A 95 10.45 -21.25 -8.74
CA ASP A 95 10.08 -21.43 -10.15
C ASP A 95 10.74 -20.38 -11.03
N ALA A 96 10.88 -19.14 -10.55
CA ALA A 96 11.50 -18.06 -11.30
C ALA A 96 12.95 -18.39 -11.74
N GLY A 97 13.74 -19.01 -10.84
CA GLY A 97 15.10 -19.45 -11.16
C GLY A 97 15.11 -20.67 -12.08
N MET A 98 14.25 -21.64 -11.80
CA MET A 98 14.17 -22.91 -12.53
C MET A 98 13.73 -22.71 -13.99
N ILE A 99 12.78 -21.81 -14.25
CA ILE A 99 12.28 -21.51 -15.60
C ILE A 99 13.42 -21.03 -16.50
N ARG A 100 14.30 -20.14 -15.99
CA ARG A 100 15.46 -19.64 -16.77
C ARG A 100 16.42 -20.77 -17.13
N THR A 101 16.73 -21.65 -16.16
CA THR A 101 17.62 -22.79 -16.40
C THR A 101 17.04 -23.74 -17.44
N ILE A 102 15.74 -24.03 -17.37
CA ILE A 102 15.06 -24.88 -18.36
C ILE A 102 15.09 -24.24 -19.75
N GLU A 103 14.85 -22.93 -19.87
CA GLU A 103 14.94 -22.21 -21.15
C GLU A 103 16.33 -22.28 -21.77
N ASP A 104 17.38 -22.07 -20.97
CA ASP A 104 18.76 -22.12 -21.44
C ASP A 104 19.15 -23.55 -21.85
N ILE A 105 18.69 -24.58 -21.12
CA ILE A 105 18.87 -26.00 -21.50
C ILE A 105 18.16 -26.31 -22.81
N LEU A 106 16.89 -25.92 -22.96
CA LEU A 106 16.12 -26.14 -24.19
C LEU A 106 16.81 -25.48 -25.39
N THR A 107 17.26 -24.24 -25.23
CA THR A 107 18.01 -23.51 -26.26
C THR A 107 19.29 -24.25 -26.63
N ALA A 108 20.06 -24.73 -25.64
CA ALA A 108 21.27 -25.50 -25.87
C ALA A 108 21.01 -26.82 -26.60
N LEU A 109 19.92 -27.54 -26.27
CA LEU A 109 19.53 -28.79 -26.93
C LEU A 109 19.10 -28.54 -28.38
N VAL A 110 18.37 -27.46 -28.66
CA VAL A 110 17.98 -27.05 -30.02
C VAL A 110 19.21 -26.68 -30.85
N VAL A 111 20.14 -25.88 -30.31
CA VAL A 111 21.39 -25.51 -31.00
C VAL A 111 22.25 -26.73 -31.32
N LYS A 112 22.29 -27.71 -30.41
CA LYS A 112 22.98 -29.00 -30.61
C LYS A 112 22.22 -29.96 -31.53
N LYS A 113 21.04 -29.57 -32.05
CA LYS A 113 20.15 -30.40 -32.88
C LYS A 113 19.76 -31.73 -32.21
N LEU A 114 19.73 -31.77 -30.87
CA LEU A 114 19.31 -32.94 -30.10
C LEU A 114 17.79 -33.03 -29.96
N ILE A 115 17.12 -31.88 -30.02
CA ILE A 115 15.66 -31.77 -30.11
C ILE A 115 15.32 -30.76 -31.20
N LEU A 116 14.19 -30.96 -31.88
CA LEU A 116 13.66 -30.01 -32.85
C LEU A 116 12.69 -29.06 -32.16
N LYS A 117 12.49 -27.86 -32.73
CA LYS A 117 11.49 -26.92 -32.22
C LYS A 117 10.07 -27.51 -32.26
N THR A 118 9.80 -28.41 -33.21
CA THR A 118 8.53 -29.13 -33.33
C THR A 118 8.24 -30.07 -32.15
N ASP A 119 9.28 -30.46 -31.41
CA ASP A 119 9.17 -31.37 -30.26
C ASP A 119 8.81 -30.60 -28.98
N ILE A 120 8.78 -29.26 -29.05
CA ILE A 120 8.52 -28.37 -27.91
C ILE A 120 7.06 -27.89 -27.99
N PRO A 121 6.28 -27.97 -26.89
CA PRO A 121 4.92 -27.45 -26.86
C PRO A 121 4.86 -25.96 -27.24
N GLN A 122 3.84 -25.58 -28.03
CA GLN A 122 3.70 -24.22 -28.54
C GLN A 122 3.74 -23.15 -27.43
N ALA A 123 3.08 -23.41 -26.30
CA ALA A 123 3.07 -22.51 -25.15
C ALA A 123 4.46 -22.21 -24.55
N VAL A 124 5.43 -23.13 -24.72
CA VAL A 124 6.81 -22.95 -24.27
C VAL A 124 7.59 -22.14 -25.31
N LEU A 125 7.38 -22.39 -26.60
CA LEU A 125 7.97 -21.62 -27.69
C LEU A 125 7.56 -20.14 -27.66
N ASP A 126 6.29 -19.86 -27.37
CA ASP A 126 5.76 -18.49 -27.25
C ASP A 126 6.45 -17.74 -26.09
N LYS A 127 6.71 -18.43 -24.97
CA LYS A 127 7.43 -17.83 -23.83
C LYS A 127 8.91 -17.58 -24.13
N ILE A 128 9.58 -18.53 -24.78
CA ILE A 128 10.98 -18.39 -25.17
C ILE A 128 11.14 -17.22 -26.16
N SER A 129 10.31 -17.17 -27.19
CA SER A 129 10.35 -16.10 -28.19
C SER A 129 10.05 -14.71 -27.61
N ALA A 130 9.04 -14.60 -26.73
CA ALA A 130 8.74 -13.35 -26.04
C ALA A 130 9.92 -12.88 -25.17
N ARG A 131 10.62 -13.81 -24.50
CA ARG A 131 11.82 -13.49 -23.72
C ARG A 131 13.02 -13.13 -24.59
N GLU A 132 13.23 -13.80 -25.72
CA GLU A 132 14.28 -13.43 -26.68
C GLU A 132 14.06 -12.02 -27.23
N ALA A 133 12.81 -11.65 -27.54
CA ALA A 133 12.45 -10.30 -27.96
C ALA A 133 12.81 -9.27 -26.87
N LEU A 134 12.45 -9.52 -25.61
CA LEU A 134 12.83 -8.64 -24.49
C LEU A 134 14.35 -8.56 -24.28
N ARG A 135 15.08 -9.68 -24.42
CA ARG A 135 16.55 -9.71 -24.33
C ARG A 135 17.21 -8.95 -25.48
N SER A 136 16.64 -8.97 -26.68
CA SER A 136 17.16 -8.22 -27.83
C SER A 136 17.06 -6.70 -27.66
N GLN A 137 16.14 -6.21 -26.82
CA GLN A 137 15.98 -4.80 -26.48
C GLN A 137 16.99 -4.29 -25.43
N LEU A 138 17.66 -5.21 -24.72
CA LEU A 138 18.70 -4.90 -23.73
C LEU A 138 20.12 -4.87 -24.34
N LYS A 139 20.26 -5.19 -25.64
CA LYS A 139 21.50 -5.09 -26.40
C LYS A 139 21.61 -3.74 -27.08
#